data_AF-A0A2K0TLN8-F1
#
_entry.id   AF-A0A2K0TLN8-F1
#
_cell.length_a   1.000
_cell.length_b   1.000
_cell.length_c   1.000
_cell.angle_alpha   90.00
_cell.angle_beta   90.00
_cell.angle_gamma   90.00
#
_symmetry.space_group_name_H-M   'P 1'
#
loop_
_entity.id
_entity.type
_entity.pdbx_description
1 polymer ?
#
loop_
_entity_poly.entity_id
_entity_poly.type
_entity_poly.pdbx_seq_one_letter_code
_entity_poly.pdbx_strand_id
1 'polypeptide(L)'
;MFQDAVRFCLELDIPYLWIDALCIVQDDPMDWEIQSAKMADIYHQSCLTLAATWSNSNSAGCFPAQADEYAEHSLEVTNSAQDNFRLKVRRKLPH
;
A
#
# COMPACT_ATOMS: atom_id res chain seq x y z
N MET A 1 2.24 8.68 0.88
CA MET A 1 3.15 7.52 0.89
C MET A 1 3.71 7.17 2.28
N PHE A 2 4.64 7.93 2.88
CA PHE A 2 5.29 7.49 4.14
C PHE A 2 4.32 7.34 5.33
N GLN A 3 3.37 8.28 5.49
CA GLN A 3 2.35 8.18 6.53
C GLN A 3 1.44 6.96 6.35
N ASP A 4 1.17 6.57 5.10
CA ASP A 4 0.35 5.40 4.78
C ASP A 4 1.10 4.11 5.12
N ALA A 5 2.40 4.05 4.81
CA ALA A 5 3.27 2.93 5.19
C ALA A 5 3.35 2.78 6.72
N VAL A 6 3.49 3.89 7.46
CA VAL A 6 3.46 3.88 8.94
C VAL A 6 2.14 3.34 9.46
N ARG A 7 1.00 3.84 8.96
CA ARG A 7 -0.33 3.36 9.38
C ARG A 7 -0.50 1.87 9.11
N PHE A 8 -0.07 1.42 7.92
CA PHE A 8 -0.15 0.01 7.54
C PHE A 8 0.69 -0.89 8.46
N CYS A 9 1.91 -0.49 8.79
CA CYS A 9 2.75 -1.23 9.73
C CYS A 9 2.14 -1.26 11.15
N LEU A 10 1.56 -0.15 11.61
CA LEU A 10 0.88 -0.08 12.91
C LEU A 10 -0.35 -0.99 12.96
N GLU A 11 -1.15 -1.05 11.89
CA GLU A 11 -2.31 -1.97 11.80
C GLU A 11 -1.88 -3.44 11.80
N LEU A 12 -0.67 -3.75 11.34
CA LEU A 12 -0.08 -5.09 11.35
C LEU A 12 0.75 -5.40 12.60
N ASP A 13 0.79 -4.50 13.59
CA ASP A 13 1.60 -4.62 14.81
C ASP A 13 3.11 -4.81 14.51
N ILE A 14 3.60 -4.16 13.44
CA ILE A 14 5.02 -4.13 13.07
C ILE A 14 5.62 -2.82 13.59
N PRO A 15 6.43 -2.85 14.67
CA PRO A 15 6.92 -1.64 15.33
C PRO A 15 8.11 -0.97 14.61
N TYR A 16 8.73 -1.65 13.64
CA TYR A 16 9.91 -1.14 12.94
C TYR A 16 9.64 -1.00 11.45
N LEU A 17 9.87 0.21 10.94
CA LEU A 17 9.76 0.56 9.53
C LEU A 17 11.07 1.18 9.07
N TRP A 18 11.64 0.63 8.00
CA TRP A 18 12.81 1.18 7.34
C TRP A 18 12.41 1.78 5.99
N ILE A 19 12.82 3.02 5.75
CA ILE A 19 12.57 3.78 4.52
C ILE A 19 13.90 4.44 4.14
N ASP A 20 14.43 4.17 2.94
CA ASP A 20 15.72 4.71 2.47
C ASP A 20 15.82 6.24 2.63
N ALA A 21 14.78 6.98 2.25
CA ALA A 21 14.71 8.42 2.32
C ALA A 21 14.68 8.99 3.75
N LEU A 22 14.43 8.17 4.77
CA LEU A 22 14.42 8.57 6.18
C LEU A 22 15.61 8.00 6.96
N CYS A 23 16.10 6.83 6.56
CA CYS A 23 17.15 6.10 7.29
C CYS A 23 18.55 6.32 6.72
N ILE A 24 18.68 6.95 5.54
CA ILE A 24 19.96 7.28 4.92
C ILE A 24 20.11 8.80 4.87
N VAL A 25 21.23 9.31 5.38
CA VAL A 25 21.56 10.74 5.30
C VAL A 25 21.88 11.10 3.84
N GLN A 26 21.00 11.85 3.18
CA GLN A 26 21.15 12.16 1.75
C GLN A 26 22.30 13.13 1.44
N ASP A 27 22.68 13.97 2.41
CA ASP A 27 23.74 14.98 2.26
C ASP A 27 25.15 14.45 2.60
N ASP A 28 25.26 13.17 2.99
CA ASP A 28 26.55 12.53 3.30
C ASP A 28 26.82 11.34 2.36
N PRO A 29 27.73 11.49 1.38
CA PRO A 29 28.08 10.43 0.44
C PRO A 29 28.67 9.19 1.12
N MET A 30 29.39 9.37 2.23
CA MET A 30 30.01 8.25 2.97
C MET A 30 28.95 7.45 3.71
N ASP A 31 27.99 8.11 4.36
CA ASP A 31 26.87 7.42 4.99
C ASP A 31 25.99 6.72 3.94
N TRP A 32 25.74 7.37 2.79
CA TRP A 32 25.02 6.73 1.69
C TRP A 32 25.70 5.44 1.22
N GLU A 33 27.03 5.42 1.05
CA GLU A 33 27.78 4.23 0.63
C GLU A 33 27.67 3.10 1.66
N ILE A 34 27.75 3.42 2.95
CA ILE A 34 27.62 2.44 4.04
C ILE A 34 26.20 1.88 4.14
N GLN A 35 25.17 2.74 4.07
CA GLN A 35 23.78 2.31 4.22
C GLN A 35 23.26 1.62 2.97
N SER A 36 23.62 2.09 1.77
CA SER A 36 23.23 1.46 0.49
C SER A 36 23.80 0.05 0.35
N ALA A 37 25.02 -0.20 0.84
CA ALA A 37 25.60 -1.55 0.88
C ALA A 37 24.76 -2.54 1.72
N LYS A 38 24.07 -2.05 2.76
CA LYS A 38 23.19 -2.86 3.62
C LYS A 38 21.77 -3.00 3.08
N MET A 39 21.40 -2.22 2.05
CA MET A 39 20.05 -2.18 1.51
C MET A 39 19.58 -3.57 1.03
N ALA A 40 20.46 -4.32 0.37
CA ALA A 40 20.16 -5.68 -0.08
C ALA A 40 19.85 -6.63 1.09
N ASP A 41 20.65 -6.57 2.16
CA ASP A 41 20.44 -7.37 3.37
C ASP A 41 19.16 -6.96 4.11
N ILE A 42 18.88 -5.66 4.20
CA ILE A 42 17.67 -5.12 4.84
C ILE A 42 16.42 -5.59 4.10
N TYR A 43 16.39 -5.52 2.76
CA TYR A 43 15.26 -6.04 2.00
C TYR A 43 15.12 -7.56 2.16
N HIS A 44 16.23 -8.30 2.09
CA HIS A 44 16.22 -9.75 2.21
C HIS A 44 15.75 -10.24 3.59
N GLN A 45 16.10 -9.51 4.66
CA GLN A 45 15.75 -9.85 6.03
C GLN A 45 14.47 -9.18 6.53
N SER A 46 13.79 -8.38 5.69
CA SER A 46 12.54 -7.74 6.07
C SER A 46 11.41 -8.75 6.23
N CYS A 47 10.56 -8.54 7.24
CA CYS A 47 9.34 -9.33 7.42
C CYS A 47 8.32 -9.06 6.30
N LEU A 48 8.33 -7.83 5.78
CA LEU A 48 7.41 -7.36 4.76
C LEU A 48 8.04 -6.20 3.97
N THR A 49 7.96 -6.27 2.65
CA THR A 49 8.38 -5.17 1.76
C THR A 49 7.15 -4.50 1.15
N LEU A 50 6.96 -3.21 1.45
CA LEU A 50 5.91 -2.40 0.85
C LEU A 50 6.42 -1.73 -0.43
N ALA A 51 5.86 -2.11 -1.59
CA ALA A 51 6.20 -1.52 -2.88
C ALA A 51 5.01 -0.73 -3.43
N ALA A 52 5.08 0.61 -3.40
CA ALA A 52 4.05 1.50 -3.93
C ALA A 52 4.21 1.73 -5.44
N THR A 53 4.11 0.65 -6.24
CA THR A 53 4.37 0.67 -7.69
C THR A 53 3.34 1.45 -8.52
N TRP A 54 2.22 1.86 -7.91
CA TRP A 54 1.15 2.62 -8.57
C TRP A 54 1.41 4.13 -8.64
N SER A 55 2.28 4.64 -7.77
CA SER A 55 2.46 6.07 -7.55
C SER A 55 3.61 6.63 -8.39
N ASN A 56 3.33 7.61 -9.25
CA ASN A 56 4.34 8.32 -10.05
C ASN A 56 5.09 9.43 -9.27
N SER A 57 4.80 9.63 -7.98
CA SER A 57 5.41 10.70 -7.17
C SER A 57 5.28 10.42 -5.67
N ASN A 58 6.32 10.71 -4.87
CA ASN A 58 6.31 10.54 -3.40
C ASN A 58 5.16 11.32 -2.69
N SER A 59 4.53 12.27 -3.39
CA SER A 59 3.38 13.06 -2.94
C SER A 59 2.03 12.34 -3.06
N ALA A 60 1.94 11.25 -3.85
CA ALA A 60 0.72 10.46 -3.96
C ALA A 60 0.60 9.46 -2.78
N GLY A 61 -0.63 9.20 -2.33
CA GLY A 61 -0.90 8.21 -1.27
C GLY A 61 -0.57 6.78 -1.73
N CYS A 62 -0.30 5.88 -0.77
CA CYS A 62 -0.12 4.45 -1.08
C CYS A 62 -1.42 3.78 -1.56
N PHE A 63 -2.56 4.41 -1.31
CA PHE A 63 -3.87 3.91 -1.65
C PHE A 63 -4.45 4.78 -2.76
N PRO A 64 -4.32 4.39 -4.04
CA PRO A 64 -5.13 5.03 -5.07
C PRO A 64 -6.61 4.84 -4.71
N ALA A 65 -7.43 5.84 -5.01
CA ALA A 65 -8.86 5.59 -5.14
C ALA A 65 -9.01 4.42 -6.11
N GLN A 66 -9.74 3.36 -5.72
CA GLN A 66 -9.99 2.22 -6.58
C GLN A 66 -10.36 2.74 -7.97
N ALA A 67 -9.58 2.37 -8.99
CA ALA A 67 -10.01 2.59 -10.35
C ALA A 67 -11.44 2.02 -10.48
N ASP A 68 -12.33 2.72 -11.17
CA ASP A 68 -13.74 2.32 -11.36
C ASP A 68 -13.89 0.85 -11.85
N GLU A 69 -12.81 0.27 -12.38
CA GLU A 69 -12.66 -1.15 -12.73
C GLU A 69 -12.82 -2.17 -11.59
N TYR A 70 -12.48 -1.82 -10.35
CA TYR A 70 -12.61 -2.70 -9.17
C TYR A 70 -13.61 -2.17 -8.13
N ALA A 71 -14.32 -1.09 -8.43
CA ALA A 71 -15.30 -0.51 -7.53
C ALA A 71 -16.40 -1.54 -7.24
N GLU A 72 -16.56 -1.86 -5.95
CA GLU A 72 -17.61 -2.75 -5.48
C GLU A 72 -18.96 -2.03 -5.65
N HIS A 73 -19.79 -2.50 -6.58
CA HIS A 73 -21.12 -1.95 -6.74
C HIS A 73 -22.08 -2.69 -5.81
N SER A 74 -22.63 -1.96 -4.84
CA SER A 74 -23.65 -2.48 -3.93
C SER A 74 -25.03 -2.11 -4.46
N LEU A 75 -25.83 -3.11 -4.79
CA LEU A 75 -27.23 -2.95 -5.17
C LEU A 75 -28.12 -3.41 -4.01
N GLU A 76 -29.04 -2.55 -3.59
CA GLU A 76 -30.11 -2.93 -2.68
C GLU A 76 -31.28 -3.45 -3.52
N VAL A 77 -31.59 -4.74 -3.38
CA VAL A 77 -32.65 -5.42 -4.10
C VAL A 77 -33.74 -5.82 -3.13
N THR A 78 -34.96 -5.35 -3.39
CA THR A 78 -36.15 -5.75 -2.65
C THR A 78 -36.87 -6.86 -3.42
N ASN A 79 -37.09 -8.01 -2.80
CA ASN A 79 -37.86 -9.09 -3.42
C ASN A 79 -39.37 -8.78 -3.37
N SER A 80 -40.19 -9.50 -4.14
CA SER A 80 -41.66 -9.46 -4.11
C SER A 80 -42.27 -9.77 -2.74
N ALA A 81 -41.48 -10.34 -1.81
CA ALA A 81 -41.83 -10.56 -0.41
C ALA A 81 -41.43 -9.40 0.53
N GLN A 82 -41.00 -8.24 0.00
CA GLN A 82 -40.50 -7.06 0.73
C GLN A 82 -39.21 -7.25 1.54
N ASP A 83 -38.51 -8.37 1.39
CA ASP A 83 -37.18 -8.54 1.97
C ASP A 83 -36.11 -7.77 1.18
N ASN A 84 -35.30 -6.99 1.90
CA ASN A 84 -34.18 -6.23 1.33
C ASN A 84 -32.88 -7.04 1.41
N PHE A 85 -32.24 -7.25 0.25
CA PHE A 85 -30.96 -7.91 0.13
C PHE A 85 -29.91 -6.94 -0.41
N ARG A 86 -28.71 -6.97 0.18
CA ARG A 86 -27.55 -6.22 -0.32
C ARG A 86 -26.69 -7.13 -1.18
N LEU A 87 -26.70 -6.90 -2.48
CA LEU A 87 -25.87 -7.63 -3.44
C LEU A 87 -24.60 -6.83 -3.72
N LYS A 88 -23.44 -7.45 -3.51
CA LYS A 88 -22.12 -6.88 -3.84
C LYS A 88 -21.63 -7.50 -5.14
N VAL A 89 -21.45 -6.69 -6.17
CA VAL A 89 -21.00 -7.15 -7.49
C VAL A 89 -19.64 -6.55 -7.80
N ARG A 90 -18.70 -7.39 -8.26
CA ARG A 90 -17.40 -6.98 -8.80
C ARG A 90 -17.30 -7.42 -10.25
N ARG A 91 -16.86 -6.53 -11.14
CA ARG A 91 -16.67 -6.87 -12.55
C ARG A 91 -15.35 -7.63 -12.73
N LYS A 92 -15.39 -8.76 -13.47
CA LYS A 92 -14.17 -9.51 -13.83
C LYS A 92 -13.62 -8.97 -15.14
N LEU A 93 -12.32 -8.66 -15.18
CA LEU A 93 -11.64 -8.16 -16.38
C LEU A 93 -11.47 -9.27 -17.43
N PRO A 94 -11.67 -8.98 -18.73
CA PRO A 94 -11.11 -9.80 -19.80
C PRO A 94 -9.59 -9.61 -19.85
N HIS A 95 -8.89 -10.72 -20.05
CA HIS A 95 -7.44 -10.84 -20.18
C HIS A 95 -6.95 -10.30 -21.53
#